data_AF-A0AAD9T7N3-F1
#
_entry.id   AF-A0AAD9T7N3-F1
#
_cell.length_a   1.000
_cell.length_b   1.000
_cell.length_c   1.000
_cell.angle_alpha   90.00
_cell.angle_beta   90.00
_cell.angle_gamma   90.00
#
_symmetry.space_group_name_H-M   'P 1'
#
loop_
_entity.id
_entity.type
_entity.pdbx_description
1 polymer ?
#
loop_
_entity_poly.entity_id
_entity_poly.type
_entity_poly.pdbx_seq_one_letter_code
_entity_poly.pdbx_strand_id
1 'polypeptide(L)'
;MKEFAVKLEKLAEELMDLLCENLGLEKSYLKKALYGSNGPNFGTKVSNYPPCPKPELIKGLRAHTDAGGVILLFQDDKVSGLQLLKDDQWVDVPPMRHSIVINLGDQIE
;
A
#
# COMPACT_ATOMS: atom_id res chain seq x y z
N MET A 1 -0.27 -16.63 6.79
CA MET A 1 -1.17 -15.65 6.14
C MET A 1 -2.25 -15.09 7.05
N LYS A 2 -3.10 -15.91 7.70
CA LYS A 2 -4.18 -15.38 8.57
C LYS A 2 -3.70 -14.44 9.68
N GLU A 3 -2.72 -14.84 10.47
CA GLU A 3 -2.17 -13.98 11.55
C GLU A 3 -1.59 -12.67 11.01
N PHE A 4 -0.84 -12.76 9.90
CA PHE A 4 -0.25 -11.61 9.24
C PHE A 4 -1.31 -10.63 8.74
N ALA A 5 -2.36 -11.12 8.07
CA ALA A 5 -3.48 -10.32 7.60
C ALA A 5 -4.19 -9.61 8.76
N VAL A 6 -4.48 -10.31 9.86
CA VAL A 6 -5.11 -9.71 11.05
C VAL A 6 -4.23 -8.61 11.67
N LYS A 7 -2.91 -8.81 11.70
CA LYS A 7 -1.98 -7.78 12.20
C LYS A 7 -1.91 -6.57 11.28
N LEU A 8 -1.91 -6.77 9.96
CA LEU A 8 -1.91 -5.68 8.98
C LEU A 8 -3.23 -4.91 8.96
N GLU A 9 -4.37 -5.60 9.13
CA GLU A 9 -5.68 -4.94 9.22
C GLU A 9 -5.73 -3.99 10.43
N LYS A 10 -5.24 -4.42 11.59
CA LYS A 10 -5.12 -3.56 12.78
C LYS A 10 -4.19 -2.37 12.55
N LEU A 11 -3.03 -2.61 11.93
CA LEU A 11 -2.09 -1.53 11.59
C LEU A 11 -2.72 -0.52 10.62
N ALA A 12 -3.50 -0.99 9.65
CA ALA A 12 -4.22 -0.11 8.72
C ALA A 12 -5.22 0.79 9.47
N GLU A 13 -5.96 0.24 10.43
CA GLU A 13 -6.86 1.02 11.29
C GLU A 13 -6.13 2.08 12.12
N GLU A 14 -5.00 1.71 12.73
CA GLU A 14 -4.17 2.65 13.51
C GLU A 14 -3.64 3.79 12.64
N LEU A 15 -3.15 3.47 11.42
CA LEU A 15 -2.68 4.48 10.47
C LEU A 15 -3.81 5.39 10.01
N MET A 16 -5.02 4.86 9.77
CA MET A 16 -6.20 5.67 9.44
C MET A 16 -6.59 6.63 10.56
N ASP A 17 -6.48 6.23 11.82
CA ASP A 17 -6.72 7.12 12.97
C ASP A 17 -5.67 8.23 13.04
N LEU A 18 -4.39 7.94 12.76
CA LEU A 18 -3.33 8.95 12.68
C LEU A 18 -3.56 9.93 11.51
N LEU A 19 -4.06 9.44 10.38
CA LEU A 19 -4.48 10.30 9.26
C LEU A 19 -5.65 11.21 9.68
N CYS A 20 -6.64 10.67 10.41
CA CYS A 20 -7.75 11.48 10.92
C CYS A 20 -7.25 12.60 11.82
N GLU A 21 -6.32 12.31 12.74
CA GLU A 21 -5.72 13.33 13.62
C GLU A 21 -5.01 14.43 12.81
N ASN A 22 -4.17 14.05 11.86
CA ASN A 22 -3.45 15.01 11.00
C ASN A 22 -4.38 15.89 10.14
N LEU A 23 -5.55 15.36 9.76
CA LEU A 23 -6.55 16.07 8.96
C LEU A 23 -7.57 16.84 9.83
N GLY A 24 -7.49 16.76 11.16
CA GLY A 24 -8.45 17.39 12.07
C GLY A 24 -9.84 16.74 12.08
N LEU A 25 -9.92 15.46 11.70
CA LEU A 25 -11.14 14.67 11.69
C LEU A 25 -11.37 13.96 13.03
N GLU A 26 -12.62 13.58 13.30
CA GLU A 26 -12.94 12.71 14.44
C GLU A 26 -12.18 11.38 14.30
N LYS A 27 -11.71 10.83 15.43
CA LYS A 27 -11.12 9.50 15.47
C LYS A 27 -12.03 8.47 14.79
N SER A 28 -11.42 7.60 13.99
CA SER A 28 -12.09 6.54 13.22
C SER A 28 -13.07 7.04 12.15
N TYR A 29 -13.03 8.32 11.76
CA TYR A 29 -13.83 8.84 10.64
C TYR A 29 -13.58 8.04 9.35
N LEU A 30 -12.32 7.90 8.93
CA LEU A 30 -11.96 7.17 7.70
C LEU A 30 -12.36 5.68 7.76
N LYS A 31 -12.18 5.04 8.92
CA LYS A 31 -12.66 3.67 9.17
C LYS A 31 -14.17 3.55 8.93
N LYS A 32 -14.96 4.45 9.54
CA LYS A 32 -16.43 4.46 9.38
C LYS A 32 -16.82 4.70 7.92
N ALA A 33 -16.13 5.60 7.22
CA ALA A 33 -16.41 5.92 5.82
C ALA A 33 -16.12 4.73 4.87
N LEU A 34 -15.05 3.99 5.11
CA LEU A 34 -14.59 2.92 4.21
C LEU A 34 -15.22 1.55 4.49
N TYR A 35 -15.77 1.31 5.69
CA TYR A 35 -16.23 -0.04 6.10
C TYR A 35 -17.64 -0.37 5.60
N GLY A 36 -18.44 0.62 5.18
CA GLY A 36 -19.83 0.40 4.77
C GLY A 36 -20.63 -0.44 5.78
N SER A 37 -21.62 -1.20 5.29
CA SER A 37 -22.51 -2.02 6.14
C SER A 37 -21.95 -3.40 6.51
N ASN A 38 -20.93 -3.89 5.78
CA ASN A 38 -20.43 -5.26 5.88
C ASN A 38 -19.00 -5.36 6.46
N GLY A 39 -18.43 -4.23 6.90
CA GLY A 39 -17.03 -4.18 7.33
C GLY A 39 -16.06 -3.94 6.16
N PRO A 40 -14.75 -3.85 6.45
CA PRO A 40 -13.76 -3.51 5.44
C PRO A 40 -13.61 -4.62 4.40
N ASN A 41 -13.37 -4.21 3.16
CA ASN A 41 -12.80 -5.11 2.16
C ASN A 41 -11.29 -5.19 2.37
N PHE A 42 -10.81 -6.24 3.05
CA PHE A 42 -9.39 -6.49 3.28
C PHE A 42 -8.91 -7.70 2.47
N GLY A 43 -7.91 -7.48 1.60
CA GLY A 43 -7.36 -8.51 0.74
C GLY A 43 -5.85 -8.41 0.61
N THR A 44 -5.19 -9.52 0.27
CA THR A 44 -3.73 -9.56 0.06
C THR A 44 -3.41 -10.07 -1.33
N LYS A 45 -2.76 -9.23 -2.14
CA LYS A 45 -2.15 -9.62 -3.41
C LYS A 45 -0.74 -10.13 -3.14
N VAL A 46 -0.49 -11.42 -3.42
CA VAL A 46 0.84 -12.02 -3.32
C VAL A 46 1.42 -12.11 -4.73
N SER A 47 2.59 -11.53 -4.97
CA SER A 47 3.19 -11.42 -6.30
C SER A 47 4.69 -11.69 -6.28
N ASN A 48 5.19 -12.29 -7.36
CA ASN A 48 6.62 -12.45 -7.61
C ASN A 48 6.91 -11.90 -9.00
N TYR A 49 8.02 -11.17 -9.14
CA TYR A 49 8.49 -10.62 -10.41
C TYR A 49 9.80 -11.31 -10.78
N PRO A 50 9.79 -12.34 -11.64
CA PRO A 50 11.00 -13.11 -11.95
C PRO A 50 12.00 -12.30 -12.79
N PRO A 51 13.27 -12.75 -12.87
CA PRO A 51 14.26 -12.13 -13.75
C PRO A 51 13.76 -12.04 -15.20
N CYS A 52 13.93 -10.87 -15.82
CA CYS A 52 13.56 -10.61 -17.20
C CYS A 52 14.83 -10.35 -18.04
N PRO A 53 15.07 -11.09 -19.14
CA PRO A 53 16.23 -10.86 -19.99
C PRO A 53 16.20 -9.52 -20.76
N LYS A 54 15.01 -8.92 -20.92
CA LYS A 54 14.77 -7.68 -21.69
C LYS A 54 13.82 -6.73 -20.92
N PRO A 55 14.23 -6.21 -19.75
CA PRO A 55 13.38 -5.41 -18.87
C PRO A 55 12.97 -4.05 -19.46
N GLU A 56 13.62 -3.61 -20.54
CA GLU A 56 13.27 -2.41 -21.30
C GLU A 56 12.00 -2.58 -22.14
N LEU A 57 11.64 -3.82 -22.51
CA LEU A 57 10.49 -4.11 -23.37
C LEU A 57 9.18 -4.34 -22.60
N ILE A 58 9.27 -4.70 -21.31
CA ILE A 58 8.10 -5.00 -20.49
C ILE A 58 8.34 -4.61 -19.03
N LYS A 59 7.29 -4.12 -18.36
CA LYS A 59 7.30 -3.82 -16.93
C LYS A 59 6.70 -4.98 -16.14
N GLY A 60 7.21 -5.23 -14.93
CA GLY A 60 6.62 -6.20 -14.01
C GLY A 60 5.16 -5.85 -13.70
N LEU A 61 4.90 -4.57 -13.43
CA LEU A 61 3.56 -3.98 -13.34
C LEU A 61 3.59 -2.59 -13.98
N ARG A 62 2.57 -2.27 -14.78
CA ARG A 62 2.47 -0.95 -15.44
C ARG A 62 2.09 0.13 -14.41
N ALA A 63 2.37 1.38 -14.73
CA ALA A 63 1.98 2.52 -13.92
C ALA A 63 0.45 2.54 -13.69
N HIS A 64 0.04 2.79 -12.46
CA HIS A 64 -1.33 2.94 -12.01
C HIS A 64 -1.34 3.64 -10.65
N THR A 65 -2.49 4.15 -10.24
CA THR A 65 -2.81 4.43 -8.85
C THR A 65 -3.61 3.27 -8.26
N ASP A 66 -3.59 3.14 -6.94
CA ASP A 66 -4.37 2.12 -6.25
C ASP A 66 -5.78 2.64 -6.02
N ALA A 67 -6.81 1.92 -6.50
CA ALA A 67 -8.20 2.36 -6.35
C ALA A 67 -8.74 2.36 -4.91
N GLY A 68 -7.99 1.80 -3.95
CA GLY A 68 -8.44 1.53 -2.58
C GLY A 68 -8.22 2.67 -1.58
N GLY A 69 -8.19 2.32 -0.30
CA GLY A 69 -7.90 3.24 0.82
C GLY A 69 -6.42 3.29 1.17
N VAL A 70 -6.00 2.53 2.18
CA VAL A 70 -4.60 2.44 2.61
C VAL A 70 -3.99 1.12 2.16
N ILE A 71 -2.79 1.17 1.59
CA ILE A 71 -2.06 0.00 1.09
C ILE A 71 -0.87 -0.24 2.02
N LEU A 72 -0.69 -1.50 2.42
CA LEU A 72 0.41 -1.96 3.27
C LEU A 72 1.19 -3.04 2.52
N LEU A 73 2.39 -2.69 2.08
CA LEU A 73 3.24 -3.57 1.29
C LEU A 73 4.44 -4.08 2.09
N PHE A 74 4.54 -5.40 2.18
CA PHE A 74 5.76 -6.08 2.61
C PHE A 74 6.52 -6.57 1.36
N GLN A 75 7.50 -5.78 0.91
CA GLN A 75 8.29 -6.06 -0.29
C GLN A 75 9.57 -6.87 0.02
N ASP A 76 10.24 -7.34 -1.02
CA ASP A 76 11.57 -7.96 -0.93
C ASP A 76 12.56 -6.98 -0.26
N ASP A 77 13.42 -7.48 0.64
CA ASP A 77 14.35 -6.65 1.40
C ASP A 77 15.71 -6.46 0.73
N LYS A 78 15.92 -7.05 -0.45
CA LYS A 78 17.17 -6.97 -1.23
C LYS A 78 16.96 -6.59 -2.69
N VAL A 79 15.89 -7.08 -3.31
CA VAL A 79 15.59 -6.87 -4.73
C VAL A 79 14.69 -5.65 -4.90
N SER A 80 15.20 -4.60 -5.57
CA SER A 80 14.41 -3.42 -5.91
C SER A 80 13.48 -3.66 -7.10
N GLY A 81 12.57 -2.71 -7.35
CA GLY A 81 11.70 -2.74 -8.53
C GLY A 81 10.43 -1.91 -8.40
N LEU A 82 10.01 -1.60 -7.17
CA LEU A 82 8.94 -0.64 -6.93
C LEU A 82 9.45 0.78 -7.11
N GLN A 83 8.71 1.57 -7.89
CA GLN A 83 8.99 2.98 -8.11
C GLN A 83 7.69 3.78 -7.94
N LEU A 84 7.81 5.01 -7.44
CA LEU A 84 6.73 6.00 -7.44
C LEU A 84 7.11 7.17 -8.36
N LEU A 85 6.12 7.85 -8.92
CA LEU A 85 6.35 9.07 -9.70
C LEU A 85 6.19 10.28 -8.79
N LYS A 86 7.23 11.12 -8.70
CA LYS A 86 7.20 12.37 -7.93
C LYS A 86 7.96 13.44 -8.70
N ASP A 87 7.37 14.63 -8.83
CA ASP A 87 7.98 15.75 -9.55
C ASP A 87 8.42 15.35 -10.99
N ASP A 88 7.55 14.61 -11.69
CA ASP A 88 7.80 14.01 -13.02
C ASP A 88 9.00 13.06 -13.12
N GLN A 89 9.50 12.57 -11.99
CA GLN A 89 10.62 11.64 -11.92
C GLN A 89 10.24 10.34 -11.22
N TRP A 90 10.68 9.22 -11.78
CA TRP A 90 10.56 7.93 -11.11
C TRP A 90 11.58 7.84 -9.98
N VAL A 91 11.09 7.59 -8.78
CA VAL A 91 11.87 7.43 -7.55
C VAL A 91 11.73 6.00 -7.07
N ASP A 92 12.85 5.31 -6.86
CA ASP A 92 12.85 3.97 -6.29
C ASP A 92 12.37 3.99 -4.83
N VAL A 93 11.50 3.05 -4.48
CA VAL A 93 11.18 2.76 -3.08
C VAL A 93 12.22 1.76 -2.57
N PRO A 94 13.17 2.17 -1.71
CA PRO A 94 14.32 1.33 -1.37
C PRO A 94 13.89 0.05 -0.64
N PRO A 95 14.44 -1.12 -1.02
CA PRO A 95 14.32 -2.34 -0.21
C PRO A 95 14.86 -2.10 1.19
N MET A 96 14.06 -2.43 2.21
CA MET A 96 14.44 -2.23 3.60
C MET A 96 13.96 -3.39 4.46
N ARG A 97 14.91 -4.02 5.15
CA ARG A 97 14.67 -5.18 6.00
C ARG A 97 13.64 -4.87 7.09
N HIS A 98 12.64 -5.75 7.20
CA HIS A 98 11.56 -5.70 8.19
C HIS A 98 10.73 -4.41 8.16
N SER A 99 10.65 -3.73 7.01
CA SER A 99 9.82 -2.54 6.82
C SER A 99 8.48 -2.87 6.14
N ILE A 100 7.50 -1.98 6.31
CA ILE A 100 6.25 -1.95 5.54
C ILE A 100 6.21 -0.63 4.79
N VAL A 101 6.01 -0.69 3.48
CA VAL A 101 5.74 0.49 2.64
C VAL A 101 4.27 0.82 2.74
N ILE A 102 3.95 2.09 2.98
CA ILE A 102 2.59 2.61 3.07
C ILE A 102 2.36 3.59 1.93
N ASN A 103 1.25 3.44 1.21
CA ASN A 103 0.76 4.46 0.30
C ASN A 103 -0.77 4.59 0.41
N LEU A 104 -1.26 5.72 -0.09
CA LEU A 104 -2.68 6.05 -0.14
C LEU A 104 -3.20 5.74 -1.54
N GLY A 105 -4.44 5.29 -1.62
CA GLY A 105 -5.17 5.08 -2.85
C GLY A 105 -6.25 6.14 -3.08
N ASP A 106 -6.92 6.01 -4.22
CA ASP A 106 -7.87 6.99 -4.77
C ASP A 106 -9.04 7.33 -3.82
N GLN A 107 -9.41 6.47 -2.86
CA GLN A 107 -10.49 6.77 -1.90
C GLN A 107 -10.08 7.74 -0.79
N ILE A 108 -8.79 8.01 -0.62
CA ILE A 108 -8.27 8.95 0.39
C ILE A 108 -8.04 10.35 -0.20
N GLU A 109 -7.86 10.45 -1.52
CA GLU A 109 -7.79 11.72 -2.27
C GLU A 109 -9.14 12.47 -2.26
#